data_AF-A0A6G7GVY8-F1
#
_entry.id   AF-A0A6G7GVY8-F1
#
_cell.length_a   1.000
_cell.length_b   1.000
_cell.length_c   1.000
_cell.angle_alpha   90.00
_cell.angle_beta   90.00
_cell.angle_gamma   90.00
#
_symmetry.space_group_name_H-M   'P 1'
#
loop_
_entity.id
_entity.type
_entity.pdbx_description
1 polymer ?
#
loop_
_entity_poly.entity_id
_entity_poly.type
_entity_poly.pdbx_seq_one_letter_code
_entity_poly.pdbx_strand_id
1 'polypeptide(L)'
;MGTTFAEIKTMGWNALVKELGYSGATKFMLLYEKGEGDYTKARKALFKDVTIEDIVSEISESKKQKAMILTYLVDRSFIIKYL
;
A
#
# COMPACT_ATOMS: atom_id res chain seq x y z
N MET A 1 -21.95 -20.78 -6.65
CA MET A 1 -21.54 -19.50 -7.27
C MET A 1 -20.07 -19.62 -7.61
N GLY A 2 -19.69 -19.37 -8.87
CA GLY A 2 -18.28 -19.42 -9.26
C GLY A 2 -17.54 -18.16 -8.81
N THR A 3 -16.22 -18.26 -8.66
CA THR A 3 -15.35 -17.14 -8.33
C THR A 3 -15.43 -16.05 -9.40
N THR A 4 -15.65 -14.81 -8.99
CA THR A 4 -15.70 -13.66 -9.89
C THR A 4 -14.32 -13.29 -10.41
N PHE A 5 -14.25 -12.56 -11.53
CA PHE A 5 -12.97 -12.06 -12.05
C PHE A 5 -12.22 -11.16 -11.06
N ALA A 6 -12.93 -10.38 -10.25
CA ALA A 6 -12.33 -9.53 -9.23
C ALA A 6 -11.67 -10.36 -8.12
N GLU A 7 -12.33 -11.43 -7.69
CA GLU A 7 -11.80 -12.38 -6.70
C GLU A 7 -10.59 -13.12 -7.26
N ILE A 8 -10.64 -13.59 -8.52
CA ILE A 8 -9.49 -14.25 -9.18
C ILE A 8 -8.28 -13.31 -9.24
N LYS A 9 -8.47 -12.04 -9.64
CA LYS A 9 -7.39 -11.05 -9.66
C LYS A 9 -6.78 -10.82 -8.28
N THR A 10 -7.62 -10.71 -7.26
CA THR A 10 -7.18 -10.51 -5.87
C THR A 10 -6.40 -11.72 -5.37
N MET A 11 -6.88 -12.93 -5.63
CA MET A 11 -6.19 -14.18 -5.28
C MET A 11 -4.84 -14.31 -5.99
N GLY A 12 -4.80 -14.02 -7.29
CA GLY A 12 -3.56 -14.05 -8.08
C GLY A 12 -2.53 -13.04 -7.58
N TRP A 13 -2.96 -11.80 -7.30
CA TRP A 13 -2.09 -10.78 -6.72
C TRP A 13 -1.52 -11.23 -5.37
N ASN A 14 -2.37 -11.74 -4.47
CA ASN A 14 -1.94 -12.19 -3.14
C ASN A 14 -0.93 -13.36 -3.23
N ALA A 15 -1.13 -14.30 -4.16
CA ALA A 15 -0.19 -15.38 -4.41
C ALA A 15 1.17 -14.86 -4.91
N LEU A 16 1.16 -13.91 -5.86
CA LEU A 16 2.40 -13.30 -6.37
C LEU A 16 3.14 -12.53 -5.28
N VAL A 17 2.44 -11.73 -4.47
CA VAL A 17 3.05 -10.97 -3.37
C VAL A 17 3.65 -11.90 -2.32
N LYS A 18 2.99 -13.02 -2.02
CA LYS A 18 3.50 -14.01 -1.06
C LYS A 18 4.84 -14.58 -1.49
N GLU A 19 5.00 -14.94 -2.77
CA GLU A 19 6.20 -15.61 -3.26
C GLU A 19 7.31 -14.64 -3.70
N LEU A 20 6.96 -13.47 -4.23
CA LEU A 20 7.89 -12.56 -4.89
C LEU A 20 8.07 -11.21 -4.17
N GLY A 21 7.26 -10.96 -3.14
CA GLY A 21 7.09 -9.63 -2.54
C GLY A 21 6.44 -8.63 -3.51
N TYR A 22 6.09 -7.45 -3.00
CA TYR A 22 5.39 -6.43 -3.80
C TYR A 22 6.15 -6.00 -5.07
N SER A 23 7.48 -5.86 -4.98
CA SER A 23 8.32 -5.45 -6.12
C SER A 23 8.38 -6.54 -7.19
N GLY A 24 8.58 -7.80 -6.79
CA GLY A 24 8.63 -8.93 -7.71
C GLY A 24 7.28 -9.21 -8.37
N ALA A 25 6.19 -9.17 -7.59
CA ALA A 25 4.82 -9.31 -8.09
C ALA A 25 4.47 -8.25 -9.14
N THR A 26 4.83 -6.98 -8.88
CA THR A 26 4.59 -5.87 -9.82
C THR A 26 5.37 -6.08 -11.13
N LYS A 27 6.65 -6.45 -11.05
CA LYS A 27 7.46 -6.74 -12.24
C LYS A 27 6.89 -7.91 -13.03
N PHE A 28 6.45 -8.97 -12.34
CA PHE A 28 5.83 -10.13 -12.97
C PHE A 28 4.59 -9.71 -13.78
N MET A 29 3.70 -8.90 -13.21
CA MET A 29 2.53 -8.39 -13.92
C MET A 29 2.93 -7.60 -15.17
N LEU A 30 3.94 -6.72 -15.07
CA LEU A 30 4.43 -5.91 -16.20
C LEU A 30 5.09 -6.74 -17.32
N LEU A 31 5.49 -7.99 -17.08
CA LEU A 31 6.00 -8.87 -18.15
C LEU A 31 4.90 -9.29 -19.12
N TYR A 32 3.66 -9.43 -18.64
CA TYR A 32 2.54 -9.97 -19.40
C TYR A 32 1.52 -8.90 -19.77
N GLU A 33 1.38 -7.86 -18.95
CA GLU A 33 0.58 -6.69 -19.27
C GLU A 33 1.50 -5.61 -19.83
N LYS A 34 1.46 -5.44 -21.16
CA LYS A 34 2.05 -4.28 -21.82
C LYS A 34 1.24 -3.08 -21.36
N GLY A 35 1.70 -2.42 -20.29
CA GLY A 35 0.99 -1.30 -19.67
C GLY A 35 0.47 -0.33 -20.74
N GLU A 36 -0.80 0.03 -20.63
CA GLU A 36 -1.44 0.93 -21.58
C GLU A 36 -1.38 2.38 -21.09
N GLY A 37 -1.35 3.31 -22.04
CA GLY A 37 -1.34 4.75 -21.77
C GLY A 37 0.03 5.36 -21.53
N ASP A 38 0.03 6.66 -21.22
CA ASP A 38 1.23 7.44 -20.92
C ASP A 38 1.27 7.70 -19.41
N TYR A 39 1.92 6.79 -18.67
CA TYR A 39 2.08 6.92 -17.22
C TYR A 39 2.76 8.24 -16.84
N THR A 40 3.63 8.78 -17.69
CA THR A 40 4.29 10.06 -17.42
C THR A 40 3.29 11.20 -17.42
N LYS A 41 2.38 11.25 -18.41
CA LYS A 41 1.27 12.21 -18.43
C LYS A 41 0.31 12.00 -17.27
N ALA A 42 -0.09 10.76 -17.01
CA ALA A 42 -1.02 10.43 -15.93
C ALA A 42 -0.46 10.83 -14.55
N ARG A 43 0.81 10.49 -14.29
CA ARG A 43 1.51 10.87 -13.06
C ARG A 43 1.61 12.40 -12.91
N LYS A 44 1.97 13.12 -13.97
CA LYS A 44 2.04 14.59 -13.93
C LYS A 44 0.68 15.21 -13.61
N ALA A 45 -0.41 14.68 -14.18
CA ALA A 45 -1.76 15.16 -13.88
C ALA A 45 -2.17 14.86 -12.43
N LEU A 46 -1.87 13.66 -11.93
CA LEU A 46 -2.20 13.23 -10.57
C LEU A 46 -1.50 14.05 -9.50
N PHE A 47 -0.22 14.39 -9.72
CA PHE A 47 0.62 15.14 -8.76
C PHE A 47 0.82 16.60 -9.14
N LYS A 48 -0.05 17.18 -9.98
CA LYS A 48 0.14 18.53 -10.54
C LYS A 48 0.25 19.62 -9.46
N ASP A 49 -0.46 19.43 -8.35
CA ASP A 49 -0.55 20.38 -7.23
C ASP A 49 0.17 19.86 -5.97
N VAL A 50 0.99 18.81 -6.10
CA VAL A 50 1.64 18.14 -4.97
C VAL A 50 3.14 18.33 -5.07
N THR A 51 3.74 18.95 -4.05
CA THR A 51 5.19 19.08 -3.95
C THR A 51 5.82 17.84 -3.32
N ILE A 52 7.14 17.70 -3.45
CA ILE A 52 7.86 16.60 -2.78
C ILE A 52 7.80 16.81 -1.26
N GLU A 53 7.86 18.06 -0.82
CA GLU A 53 7.75 18.46 0.58
C GLU A 53 6.42 18.03 1.19
N ASP A 54 5.30 18.19 0.46
CA ASP A 54 3.97 17.74 0.90
C ASP A 54 3.95 16.23 1.13
N ILE A 55 4.48 15.45 0.17
CA ILE A 55 4.56 13.98 0.26
C ILE A 55 5.40 13.54 1.45
N VAL A 56 6.56 14.18 1.65
CA VAL A 56 7.45 13.87 2.76
C VAL A 56 6.79 14.20 4.11
N SER A 57 6.06 15.32 4.19
CA SER A 57 5.32 15.70 5.40
C SER A 57 4.24 14.66 5.72
N GLU A 58 3.42 14.27 4.74
CA GLU A 58 2.34 13.31 4.91
C GLU A 58 2.85 11.93 5.37
N ILE A 59 3.98 11.46 4.81
CA ILE A 59 4.63 10.21 5.23
C ILE A 59 5.12 10.32 6.68
N SER A 60 5.72 11.45 7.05
CA SER A 60 6.23 11.70 8.40
C SER A 60 5.10 11.72 9.43
N GLU A 61 4.01 12.42 9.13
CA GLU A 61 2.81 12.49 9.98
C GLU A 61 2.17 11.11 10.13
N SER A 62 2.03 10.36 9.04
CA SER A 62 1.50 8.99 9.07
C SER A 62 2.35 8.08 9.98
N LYS A 63 3.68 8.20 9.93
CA LYS A 63 4.59 7.45 10.82
C LYS A 63 4.42 7.85 12.29
N LYS A 64 4.32 9.15 12.57
CA LYS A 64 4.09 9.67 13.93
C LYS A 64 2.76 9.20 14.49
N GLN A 65 1.69 9.26 13.71
CA GLN A 65 0.36 8.83 14.11
C GLN A 65 0.35 7.32 14.40
N LYS A 66 0.97 6.51 13.55
CA LYS A 66 1.12 5.07 13.77
C LYS A 66 1.88 4.78 15.06
N ALA A 67 2.99 5.49 15.32
CA ALA A 67 3.76 5.33 16.55
C ALA A 67 2.95 5.70 17.79
N MET A 68 2.22 6.83 17.77
CA MET A 68 1.35 7.25 18.88
C MET A 68 0.26 6.22 19.18
N ILE A 69 -0.39 5.68 18.15
CA ILE A 69 -1.42 4.64 18.32
C ILE A 69 -0.79 3.38 18.92
N LEU A 70 0.37 2.95 18.44
CA LEU A 70 1.08 1.78 18.98
C LEU A 70 1.44 1.98 20.46
N THR A 71 1.98 3.15 20.84
CA THR A 71 2.29 3.48 22.23
C THR A 71 1.05 3.40 23.11
N TYR A 72 -0.05 4.04 22.69
CA TYR A 72 -1.31 4.04 23.44
C TYR A 72 -1.88 2.62 23.63
N LEU A 73 -1.83 1.78 22.59
CA LEU A 73 -2.31 0.40 22.65
C LEU A 73 -1.47 -0.49 23.56
N VAL A 74 -0.14 -0.29 23.58
CA VAL A 74 0.77 -1.01 24.47
C VAL A 74 0.50 -0.62 25.92
N ASP A 75 0.37 0.67 26.21
CA ASP A 75 0.09 1.17 27.57
C ASP A 75 -1.28 0.69 28.10
N ARG A 76 -2.32 0.70 27.26
CA ARG A 76 -3.64 0.18 27.64
C ARG A 76 -3.65 -1.32 27.92
N SER A 77 -2.90 -2.08 27.12
CA SER A 77 -2.76 -3.53 27.33
C SER A 77 -2.04 -3.83 28.64
N PHE A 78 -1.07 -2.98 29.03
CA PHE A 78 -0.43 -3.07 30.34
C PHE A 78 -1.44 -2.79 31.46
N ILE A 79 -2.20 -1.70 31.42
CA ILE A 79 -3.18 -1.34 32.47
C ILE A 79 -4.23 -2.45 32.67
N ILE A 80 -4.79 -3.01 31.60
CA ILE A 80 -5.81 -4.08 31.68
C ILE A 80 -5.23 -5.36 32.30
N LYS A 81 -3.92 -5.60 32.19
CA LYS A 81 -3.26 -6.77 32.78
C LYS A 81 -3.09 -6.68 34.31
N TYR A 82 -3.17 -5.48 34.87
CA TYR A 82 -3.00 -5.22 36.31
C TYR A 82 -4.30 -4.73 37.00
N LEU A 83 -5.44 -4.88 36.34
CA LEU A 83 -6.79 -4.73 36.89
C LEU A 83 -7.46 -6.10 36.95
#